data_AF-N1S966-F1
#
_entry.id   AF-N1S966-F1
#
_cell.length_a   1.000
_cell.length_b   1.000
_cell.length_c   1.000
_cell.angle_alpha   90.00
_cell.angle_beta   90.00
_cell.angle_gamma   90.00
#
_symmetry.space_group_name_H-M   'P 1'
#
loop_
_entity.id
_entity.type
_entity.pdbx_description
1 polymer ?
#
loop_
_entity_poly.entity_id
_entity_poly.type
_entity_poly.pdbx_seq_one_letter_code
_entity_poly.pdbx_strand_id
1 'polypeptide(L)'
;MFLYTFFTYHFDVEQFRLRLEGAGAEDLAKELVLSMVAINMPPPPKGVEPAPSTGVEVLILRSAFWQGCASPLGQQPIWLPTWNSANVVPHLEYVMTPTSESTLLRHPRRTPKPAAGSYIYSRYIPSLDEHFNLVALDYENPEHLGLFNTWQNDPRVAAGWMETGTLDEHRAYLKNIHDDPHQFAVLGYFNDTPFAYFELYWAKEDKMGQHYACLDFDRGRHSLVGNDKFRGQYRVMAWWPSVMHYEFLDDHRTENVVGEPRLSSENVLKYEMIFGLHQDKWMDLPHKRSNLVKISRERFFQICPFNQGKPRVAGTTFGFEPKL
;
A
#
# COMPACT_ATOMS: atom_id res chain seq x y z
N MET A 1 -6.08 -4.51 19.19
CA MET A 1 -7.51 -4.62 18.81
C MET A 1 -8.31 -3.32 19.03
N PHE A 2 -8.22 -2.69 20.21
CA PHE A 2 -8.92 -1.43 20.49
C PHE A 2 -8.63 -0.32 19.47
N LEU A 3 -7.35 0.01 19.24
CA LEU A 3 -6.97 1.07 18.29
C LEU A 3 -7.48 0.83 16.87
N TYR A 4 -7.38 -0.40 16.38
CA TYR A 4 -7.91 -0.79 15.08
C TYR A 4 -9.41 -0.54 14.99
N THR A 5 -10.17 -1.00 16.00
CA THR A 5 -11.62 -0.79 16.06
C THR A 5 -11.94 0.70 16.08
N PHE A 6 -11.31 1.45 16.99
CA PHE A 6 -11.52 2.88 17.16
C PHE A 6 -11.26 3.64 15.86
N PHE A 7 -10.09 3.49 15.24
CA PHE A 7 -9.75 4.23 14.01
C PHE A 7 -10.50 3.76 12.77
N THR A 8 -11.13 2.59 12.81
CA THR A 8 -12.01 2.15 11.71
C THR A 8 -13.39 2.80 11.80
N TYR A 9 -13.95 2.94 13.00
CA TYR A 9 -15.26 3.57 13.21
C TYR A 9 -15.20 5.11 13.34
N HIS A 10 -14.08 5.63 13.86
CA HIS A 10 -13.81 7.06 14.06
C HIS A 10 -12.68 7.52 13.13
N PHE A 11 -12.88 7.33 11.83
CA PHE A 11 -11.88 7.61 10.80
C PHE A 11 -11.48 9.10 10.71
N ASP A 12 -12.31 9.99 11.25
CA ASP A 12 -12.11 11.44 11.30
C ASP A 12 -11.31 11.91 12.52
N VAL A 13 -11.09 11.04 13.51
CA VAL A 13 -10.27 11.34 14.68
C VAL A 13 -8.81 11.07 14.34
N GLU A 14 -8.02 12.14 14.20
CA GLU A 14 -6.58 12.06 13.91
C GLU A 14 -5.76 11.63 15.13
N GLN A 15 -6.20 12.03 16.31
CA GLN A 15 -5.54 11.73 17.58
C GLN A 15 -6.54 11.81 18.72
N PHE A 16 -6.28 11.06 19.79
CA PHE A 16 -7.08 11.15 21.01
C PHE A 16 -6.22 10.94 22.25
N ARG A 17 -6.65 11.54 23.36
CA ARG A 17 -6.04 11.37 24.67
C ARG A 17 -6.47 10.02 25.24
N LEU A 18 -5.50 9.19 25.61
CA LEU A 18 -5.73 7.94 26.34
C LEU A 18 -5.26 8.10 27.78
N ARG A 19 -6.19 7.97 28.72
CA ARG A 19 -5.89 7.93 30.17
C ARG A 19 -5.83 6.48 30.62
N LEU A 20 -4.74 6.11 31.29
CA LEU A 20 -4.50 4.80 31.85
C LEU A 20 -4.51 4.86 33.37
N GLU A 21 -5.27 3.97 34.00
CA GLU A 21 -5.46 3.88 35.44
C GLU A 21 -5.24 2.44 35.93
N GLY A 22 -4.81 2.28 37.18
CA GLY A 22 -4.58 0.96 37.80
C GLY A 22 -3.15 0.43 37.66
N ALA A 23 -2.96 -0.83 38.05
CA ALA A 23 -1.66 -1.49 38.03
C ALA A 23 -1.13 -1.66 36.59
N GLY A 24 0.13 -1.31 36.36
CA GLY A 24 0.77 -1.40 35.04
C GLY A 24 0.46 -0.25 34.07
N ALA A 25 -0.31 0.76 34.49
CA ALA A 25 -0.63 1.92 33.65
C ALA A 25 0.62 2.67 33.17
N GLU A 26 1.60 2.88 34.04
CA GLU A 26 2.87 3.53 33.69
C GLU A 26 3.68 2.73 32.66
N ASP A 27 3.74 1.41 32.81
CA ASP A 27 4.52 0.56 31.90
C ASP A 27 3.84 0.45 30.54
N LEU A 28 2.52 0.31 30.50
CA LEU A 28 1.78 0.37 29.24
C LEU A 28 1.94 1.74 28.54
N ALA A 29 1.92 2.84 29.29
CA ALA A 29 2.16 4.17 28.72
C ALA A 29 3.57 4.26 28.10
N LYS A 30 4.59 3.76 28.79
CA LYS A 30 5.97 3.69 28.28
C LYS A 30 6.05 2.86 27.00
N GLU A 31 5.44 1.67 26.97
CA GLU A 31 5.43 0.81 25.77
C GLU A 31 4.70 1.46 24.59
N LEU A 32 3.59 2.16 24.83
CA LEU A 32 2.88 2.91 23.78
C LEU A 32 3.74 4.04 23.20
N VAL A 33 4.52 4.72 24.04
CA VAL A 33 5.46 5.77 23.59
C VAL A 33 6.68 5.16 22.89
N LEU A 34 7.26 4.08 23.42
CA LEU A 34 8.41 3.39 22.82
C LEU A 34 8.08 2.80 21.44
N SER A 35 6.86 2.29 21.28
CA SER A 35 6.36 1.79 20.00
C SER A 35 5.97 2.90 19.01
N MET A 36 6.07 4.18 19.42
CA MET A 36 5.73 5.38 18.65
C MET A 36 4.26 5.52 18.25
N VAL A 37 3.37 4.62 18.70
CA VAL A 37 1.92 4.78 18.46
C VAL A 37 1.35 5.95 19.27
N ALA A 38 2.03 6.30 20.36
CA ALA A 38 1.69 7.40 21.22
C ALA A 38 2.87 8.36 21.40
N ILE A 39 2.56 9.60 21.76
CA ILE A 39 3.52 10.55 22.30
C ILE A 39 3.10 10.96 23.71
N ASN A 40 4.06 11.46 24.48
CA ASN A 40 3.76 12.12 25.75
C ASN A 40 2.80 13.29 25.51
N MET A 41 1.93 13.56 26.48
CA MET A 41 1.04 14.71 26.39
C MET A 41 1.86 16.00 26.18
N PRO A 42 1.53 16.82 25.16
CA PRO A 42 2.21 18.08 24.96
C PRO A 42 2.01 18.97 26.19
N PRO A 43 3.02 19.79 26.54
CA PRO A 43 2.89 20.70 27.68
C PRO A 43 1.72 21.66 27.46
N PRO A 44 1.02 22.08 28.53
CA PRO A 44 -0.05 23.05 28.40
C PRO A 44 0.48 24.37 27.82
N PRO A 45 -0.37 25.15 27.14
CA PRO A 45 -0.01 26.50 26.71
C PRO A 45 0.53 27.33 27.88
N LYS A 46 1.48 28.23 27.61
CA LYS A 46 2.03 29.12 28.64
C LYS A 46 0.90 29.84 29.39
N GLY A 47 0.94 29.80 30.72
CA GLY A 47 -0.04 30.45 31.59
C GLY A 47 -1.30 29.62 31.88
N VAL A 48 -1.40 28.40 31.36
CA VAL A 48 -2.47 27.46 31.71
C VAL A 48 -1.89 26.39 32.65
N GLU A 49 -2.40 26.33 33.88
CA GLU A 49 -2.05 25.22 34.76
C GLU A 49 -2.69 23.92 34.27
N PRO A 50 -1.95 22.80 34.25
CA PRO A 50 -2.52 21.51 33.89
C PRO A 50 -3.62 21.15 34.88
N ALA A 51 -4.77 20.70 34.36
CA ALA A 51 -5.82 20.16 35.20
C ALA A 51 -5.28 18.98 36.02
N PRO A 52 -5.69 18.83 37.30
CA PRO A 52 -5.31 17.66 38.08
C PRO A 52 -5.79 16.39 37.37
N SER A 53 -4.86 15.54 36.93
CA SER A 53 -5.19 14.23 36.37
C SER A 53 -4.72 13.13 37.31
N THR A 54 -5.63 12.20 37.62
CA THR A 54 -5.29 10.90 38.17
C THR A 54 -4.91 9.97 37.02
N GLY A 55 -3.81 9.22 37.16
CA GLY A 55 -3.33 8.28 36.13
C GLY A 55 -2.35 8.89 35.13
N VAL A 56 -1.91 8.05 34.18
CA VAL A 56 -0.94 8.43 33.13
C VAL A 56 -1.70 8.72 31.84
N GLU A 57 -1.40 9.85 31.21
CA GLU A 57 -2.02 10.24 29.94
C GLU A 57 -1.00 10.22 28.81
N VAL A 58 -1.40 9.67 27.66
CA VAL A 58 -0.64 9.70 26.41
C VAL A 58 -1.55 10.13 25.25
N LEU A 59 -0.96 10.67 24.19
CA LEU A 59 -1.68 11.06 22.98
C LEU A 59 -1.47 10.02 21.89
N ILE A 60 -2.52 9.31 21.50
CA ILE A 60 -2.49 8.28 20.46
C ILE A 60 -2.61 8.93 19.09
N LEU A 61 -1.80 8.49 18.13
CA LEU A 61 -1.75 9.04 16.77
C LEU A 61 -2.30 8.02 15.75
N ARG A 62 -3.32 8.41 14.98
CA ARG A 62 -3.92 7.57 13.92
C ARG A 62 -2.90 7.21 12.84
N SER A 63 -2.09 8.18 12.43
CA SER A 63 -1.05 8.01 11.41
C SER A 63 0.02 7.00 11.82
N ALA A 64 0.44 7.02 13.10
CA ALA A 64 1.40 6.06 13.64
C ALA A 64 0.80 4.65 13.69
N PHE A 65 -0.45 4.53 14.16
CA PHE A 65 -1.16 3.25 14.18
C PHE A 65 -1.17 2.60 12.79
N TRP A 66 -1.61 3.34 11.76
CA TRP A 66 -1.65 2.82 10.38
C TRP A 66 -0.26 2.56 9.78
N GLN A 67 0.83 3.07 10.35
CA GLN A 67 2.19 2.67 9.96
C GLN A 67 2.65 1.35 10.59
N GLY A 68 1.81 0.70 11.40
CA GLY A 68 2.12 -0.56 12.06
C GLY A 68 2.74 -0.40 13.45
N CYS A 69 2.80 0.82 13.99
CA CYS A 69 3.23 1.07 15.36
C CYS A 69 2.35 0.34 16.37
N ALA A 70 2.95 -0.08 17.49
CA ALA A 70 2.33 -0.90 18.54
C ALA A 70 1.71 -2.21 18.03
N SER A 71 2.33 -2.82 17.01
CA SER A 71 1.94 -4.16 16.60
C SER A 71 2.14 -5.16 17.73
N PRO A 72 1.17 -6.06 17.98
CA PRO A 72 1.34 -7.14 18.96
C PRO A 72 2.36 -8.20 18.49
N LEU A 73 2.79 -8.14 17.22
CA LEU A 73 3.77 -9.06 16.62
C LEU A 73 5.20 -8.47 16.66
N GLY A 74 5.45 -7.46 17.50
CA GLY A 74 6.75 -6.80 17.61
C GLY A 74 6.98 -5.79 16.48
N GLN A 75 8.14 -5.87 15.81
CA GLN A 75 8.51 -4.94 14.73
C GLN A 75 7.72 -5.15 13.43
N GLN A 76 6.99 -6.26 13.33
CA GLN A 76 6.16 -6.63 12.17
C GLN A 76 4.82 -5.88 12.22
N PRO A 77 4.45 -5.08 11.19
CA PRO A 77 3.11 -4.53 11.10
C PRO A 77 2.06 -5.65 11.08
N ILE A 78 0.95 -5.48 11.82
CA ILE A 78 -0.10 -6.51 11.98
C ILE A 78 -0.74 -6.96 10.65
N TRP A 79 -0.64 -6.14 9.60
CA TRP A 79 -1.21 -6.44 8.29
C TRP A 79 -0.31 -7.29 7.39
N LEU A 80 0.94 -7.56 7.78
CA LEU A 80 1.92 -8.25 6.96
C LEU A 80 2.22 -9.64 7.53
N PRO A 81 1.40 -10.68 7.26
CA PRO A 81 1.48 -11.96 7.97
C PRO A 81 2.82 -12.71 7.79
N THR A 82 3.50 -12.52 6.67
CA THR A 82 4.79 -13.17 6.36
C THR A 82 5.99 -12.25 6.52
N TRP A 83 5.86 -11.17 7.30
CA TRP A 83 6.99 -10.30 7.60
C TRP A 83 8.10 -11.09 8.28
N ASN A 84 9.28 -11.10 7.67
CA ASN A 84 10.45 -11.70 8.30
C ASN A 84 11.24 -10.62 9.03
N SER A 85 11.07 -10.51 10.35
CA SER A 85 11.84 -9.56 11.18
C SER A 85 13.34 -9.88 11.22
N ALA A 86 13.76 -11.08 10.80
CA ALA A 86 15.17 -11.43 10.63
C ALA A 86 15.76 -10.89 9.31
N ASN A 87 14.95 -10.29 8.44
CA ASN A 87 15.43 -9.30 7.48
C ASN A 87 15.83 -8.05 8.30
N VAL A 88 16.94 -8.14 9.03
CA VAL A 88 17.70 -6.96 9.49
C VAL A 88 17.73 -6.04 8.29
N VAL A 89 17.28 -4.78 8.44
CA VAL A 89 17.39 -3.78 7.37
C VAL A 89 18.80 -3.92 6.81
N PRO A 90 18.96 -4.51 5.61
CA PRO A 90 20.28 -4.95 5.21
C PRO A 90 21.14 -3.70 5.16
N HIS A 91 22.40 -3.83 5.56
CA HIS A 91 23.38 -2.76 5.38
C HIS A 91 23.17 -2.17 3.98
N LEU A 92 23.06 -0.85 3.89
CA LEU A 92 22.67 -0.21 2.64
C LEU A 92 23.78 -0.41 1.60
N GLU A 93 23.62 -1.46 0.81
CA GLU A 93 24.53 -1.85 -0.24
C GLU A 93 23.94 -1.43 -1.58
N TYR A 94 24.76 -0.87 -2.45
CA TYR A 94 24.34 -0.48 -3.80
C TYR A 94 24.93 -1.44 -4.83
N VAL A 95 24.11 -1.78 -5.81
CA VAL A 95 24.48 -2.55 -6.99
C VAL A 95 24.30 -1.70 -8.23
N MET A 96 24.92 -2.13 -9.33
CA MET A 96 24.70 -1.56 -10.66
C MET A 96 24.12 -2.62 -11.56
N THR A 97 22.92 -2.38 -12.09
CA THR A 97 22.23 -3.29 -13.00
C THR A 97 22.12 -2.65 -14.38
N PRO A 98 22.22 -3.43 -15.48
CA PRO A 98 21.94 -2.92 -16.81
C PRO A 98 20.46 -2.55 -16.92
N THR A 99 20.17 -1.33 -17.38
CA THR A 99 18.84 -1.01 -17.89
C THR A 99 18.66 -1.62 -19.28
N SER A 100 17.42 -1.65 -19.78
CA SER A 100 17.12 -2.12 -21.14
C SER A 100 17.86 -1.37 -22.26
N GLU A 101 18.47 -0.21 -21.96
CA GLU A 101 19.14 0.67 -22.92
C GLU A 101 20.67 0.68 -22.78
N SER A 102 21.28 -0.38 -22.24
CA SER A 102 22.74 -0.54 -22.08
C SER A 102 23.42 0.48 -21.16
N THR A 103 22.65 1.26 -20.39
CA THR A 103 23.15 2.10 -19.30
C THR A 103 23.12 1.34 -17.99
N LEU A 104 24.08 1.57 -17.09
CA LEU A 104 24.08 0.99 -15.76
C LEU A 104 23.33 1.90 -14.78
N LEU A 105 22.37 1.35 -14.05
CA LEU A 105 21.64 2.03 -13.00
C LEU A 105 22.17 1.62 -11.63
N ARG A 106 22.60 2.60 -10.83
CA ARG A 106 22.97 2.38 -9.43
C ARG A 106 21.75 2.47 -8.52
N HIS A 107 21.44 1.39 -7.80
CA HIS A 107 20.31 1.32 -6.87
C HIS A 107 20.65 0.44 -5.65
N PRO A 108 19.90 0.54 -4.54
CA PRO A 108 20.09 -0.36 -3.40
C PRO A 108 19.83 -1.82 -3.79
N ARG A 109 20.59 -2.74 -3.21
CA ARG A 109 20.30 -4.16 -3.27
C ARG A 109 18.94 -4.42 -2.62
N ARG A 110 18.04 -5.07 -3.37
CA ARG A 110 16.68 -5.39 -2.92
C ARG A 110 16.68 -6.60 -2.00
N THR A 111 15.73 -6.63 -1.07
CA THR A 111 15.44 -7.82 -0.27
C THR A 111 14.93 -8.94 -1.18
N PRO A 112 15.07 -10.21 -0.77
CA PRO A 112 14.44 -11.32 -1.47
C PRO A 112 12.92 -11.10 -1.56
N LYS A 113 12.33 -11.52 -2.68
CA LYS A 113 10.88 -11.48 -2.89
C LYS A 113 10.16 -12.38 -1.87
N PRO A 114 8.90 -12.09 -1.55
CA PRO A 114 8.08 -13.00 -0.76
C PRO A 114 8.00 -14.39 -1.41
N ALA A 115 7.81 -15.42 -0.60
CA ALA A 115 7.67 -16.79 -1.11
C ALA A 115 6.45 -16.89 -2.04
N ALA A 116 6.60 -17.58 -3.17
CA ALA A 116 5.50 -17.82 -4.10
C ALA A 116 4.33 -18.52 -3.38
N GLY A 117 3.10 -18.06 -3.61
CA GLY A 117 1.89 -18.57 -2.97
C GLY A 117 1.66 -18.10 -1.53
N SER A 118 2.56 -17.29 -0.96
CA SER A 118 2.41 -16.81 0.42
C SER A 118 1.53 -15.56 0.50
N TYR A 119 0.76 -15.44 1.59
CA TYR A 119 0.03 -14.22 1.92
C TYR A 119 1.01 -13.12 2.33
N ILE A 120 1.01 -11.99 1.64
CA ILE A 120 1.92 -10.86 1.93
C ILE A 120 1.20 -9.72 2.66
N TYR A 121 -0.13 -9.67 2.57
CA TYR A 121 -0.95 -8.67 3.24
C TYR A 121 -2.32 -9.23 3.60
N SER A 122 -2.85 -8.86 4.76
CA SER A 122 -4.26 -9.09 5.13
C SER A 122 -4.83 -7.92 5.92
N ARG A 123 -6.02 -7.46 5.54
CA ARG A 123 -6.78 -6.46 6.30
C ARG A 123 -8.27 -6.76 6.23
N TYR A 124 -8.90 -6.86 7.39
CA TYR A 124 -10.35 -6.91 7.48
C TYR A 124 -10.99 -5.58 7.05
N ILE A 125 -12.07 -5.64 6.29
CA ILE A 125 -12.80 -4.49 5.74
C ILE A 125 -14.21 -4.48 6.32
N PRO A 126 -14.49 -3.74 7.42
CA PRO A 126 -15.77 -3.85 8.11
C PRO A 126 -16.99 -3.45 7.29
N SER A 127 -16.83 -2.56 6.32
CA SER A 127 -17.93 -2.16 5.42
C SER A 127 -18.34 -3.25 4.43
N LEU A 128 -17.50 -4.26 4.22
CA LEU A 128 -17.75 -5.40 3.33
C LEU A 128 -17.93 -6.71 4.10
N ASP A 129 -17.56 -6.75 5.39
CA ASP A 129 -17.51 -7.98 6.21
C ASP A 129 -16.61 -9.06 5.60
N GLU A 130 -15.47 -8.66 5.05
CA GLU A 130 -14.53 -9.54 4.36
C GLU A 130 -13.09 -9.14 4.64
N HIS A 131 -12.18 -10.12 4.54
CA HIS A 131 -10.74 -9.88 4.50
C HIS A 131 -10.30 -9.54 3.08
N PHE A 132 -9.63 -8.41 2.91
CA PHE A 132 -8.82 -8.17 1.72
C PHE A 132 -7.43 -8.75 1.93
N ASN A 133 -7.00 -9.62 1.02
CA ASN A 133 -5.70 -10.29 1.07
C ASN A 133 -4.89 -10.04 -0.20
N LEU A 134 -3.58 -9.99 -0.05
CA LEU A 134 -2.63 -10.08 -1.17
C LEU A 134 -1.81 -11.36 -1.04
N VAL A 135 -1.63 -12.04 -2.15
CA VAL A 135 -0.84 -13.29 -2.25
C VAL A 135 0.23 -13.09 -3.31
N ALA A 136 1.48 -13.42 -3.00
CA ALA A 136 2.55 -13.44 -3.99
C ALA A 136 2.24 -14.53 -5.02
N LEU A 137 2.15 -14.14 -6.30
CA LEU A 137 1.75 -15.06 -7.36
C LEU A 137 2.80 -16.17 -7.51
N ASP A 138 2.31 -17.40 -7.66
CA ASP A 138 3.11 -18.57 -8.01
C ASP A 138 2.85 -18.94 -9.46
N TYR A 139 3.86 -18.82 -10.32
CA TYR A 139 3.76 -19.09 -11.76
C TYR A 139 3.81 -20.59 -12.09
N GLU A 140 4.23 -21.43 -11.13
CA GLU A 140 4.19 -22.89 -11.25
C GLU A 140 2.81 -23.44 -10.87
N ASN A 141 2.10 -22.74 -9.97
CA ASN A 141 0.73 -23.08 -9.58
C ASN A 141 -0.26 -22.94 -10.77
N PRO A 142 -0.91 -24.03 -11.19
CA PRO A 142 -1.86 -24.01 -12.32
C PRO A 142 -3.07 -23.09 -12.13
N GLU A 143 -3.55 -22.91 -10.89
CA GLU A 143 -4.69 -22.04 -10.58
C GLU A 143 -4.32 -20.57 -10.78
N HIS A 144 -3.19 -20.14 -10.20
CA HIS A 144 -2.70 -18.77 -10.35
C HIS A 144 -2.42 -18.42 -11.81
N LEU A 145 -1.75 -19.30 -12.54
CA LEU A 145 -1.50 -19.13 -13.96
C LEU A 145 -2.80 -19.10 -14.76
N GLY A 146 -3.75 -19.97 -14.45
CA GLY A 146 -5.07 -20.00 -15.10
C GLY A 146 -5.88 -18.72 -14.88
N LEU A 147 -5.82 -18.13 -13.68
CA LEU A 147 -6.43 -16.84 -13.38
C LEU A 147 -5.82 -15.73 -14.22
N PHE A 148 -4.49 -15.62 -14.21
CA PHE A 148 -3.78 -14.61 -15.02
C PHE A 148 -4.11 -14.76 -16.50
N ASN A 149 -4.05 -15.99 -17.04
CA ASN A 149 -4.34 -16.25 -18.43
C ASN A 149 -5.78 -15.91 -18.82
N THR A 150 -6.74 -16.28 -17.98
CA THR A 150 -8.16 -15.95 -18.22
C THR A 150 -8.35 -14.44 -18.23
N TRP A 151 -7.79 -13.74 -17.24
CA TRP A 151 -8.00 -12.30 -17.10
C TRP A 151 -7.29 -11.49 -18.18
N GLN A 152 -6.06 -11.83 -18.57
CA GLN A 152 -5.35 -11.11 -19.64
C GLN A 152 -6.01 -11.28 -21.02
N ASN A 153 -6.70 -12.41 -21.24
CA ASN A 153 -7.45 -12.66 -22.47
C ASN A 153 -8.87 -12.08 -22.46
N ASP A 154 -9.34 -11.51 -21.34
CA ASP A 154 -10.58 -10.76 -21.31
C ASP A 154 -10.43 -9.49 -22.19
N PRO A 155 -11.29 -9.27 -23.20
CA PRO A 155 -11.16 -8.13 -24.12
C PRO A 155 -11.08 -6.76 -23.43
N ARG A 156 -11.73 -6.60 -22.26
CA ARG A 156 -11.68 -5.37 -21.47
C ARG A 156 -10.31 -5.15 -20.85
N VAL A 157 -9.69 -6.22 -20.35
CA VAL A 157 -8.34 -6.16 -19.75
C VAL A 157 -7.30 -5.99 -20.86
N ALA A 158 -7.42 -6.79 -21.94
CA ALA A 158 -6.57 -6.74 -23.12
C ALA A 158 -6.49 -5.33 -23.75
N ALA A 159 -7.59 -4.58 -23.76
CA ALA A 159 -7.60 -3.20 -24.26
C ALA A 159 -6.65 -2.25 -23.51
N GLY A 160 -6.34 -2.54 -22.24
CA GLY A 160 -5.43 -1.75 -21.41
C GLY A 160 -4.03 -2.33 -21.32
N TRP A 161 -3.94 -3.64 -21.11
CA TRP A 161 -2.69 -4.37 -20.82
C TRP A 161 -1.99 -4.89 -22.08
N MET A 162 -2.74 -5.25 -23.12
CA MET A 162 -2.22 -5.77 -24.40
C MET A 162 -1.35 -7.04 -24.26
N GLU A 163 -1.58 -7.83 -23.21
CA GLU A 163 -0.86 -9.07 -22.89
C GLU A 163 -1.71 -10.32 -23.19
N THR A 164 -2.50 -10.33 -24.27
CA THR A 164 -3.25 -11.54 -24.68
C THR A 164 -2.27 -12.62 -25.12
N GLY A 165 -2.58 -13.89 -24.82
CA GLY A 165 -1.65 -14.98 -25.14
C GLY A 165 -2.12 -16.35 -24.68
N THR A 166 -1.34 -17.35 -25.07
CA THR A 166 -1.47 -18.74 -24.63
C THR A 166 -1.01 -18.90 -23.18
N LEU A 167 -1.39 -20.04 -22.58
CA LEU A 167 -0.99 -20.37 -21.22
C LEU A 167 0.55 -20.45 -21.06
N ASP A 168 1.26 -20.93 -22.08
CA ASP A 168 2.72 -21.06 -22.06
C ASP A 168 3.43 -19.71 -22.20
N GLU A 169 2.92 -18.83 -23.06
CA GLU A 169 3.41 -17.45 -23.17
C GLU A 169 3.24 -16.69 -21.84
N HIS A 170 2.10 -16.86 -21.19
CA HIS A 170 1.85 -16.27 -19.87
C HIS A 170 2.69 -16.89 -18.75
N ARG A 171 2.98 -18.19 -18.81
CA ARG A 171 3.91 -18.82 -17.87
C ARG A 171 5.31 -18.23 -18.03
N ALA A 172 5.78 -18.06 -19.26
CA ALA A 172 7.07 -17.44 -19.54
C ALA A 172 7.10 -15.99 -19.07
N TYR A 173 6.03 -15.22 -19.30
CA TYR A 173 5.87 -13.85 -18.81
C TYR A 173 6.00 -13.76 -17.28
N LEU A 174 5.22 -14.55 -16.56
CA LEU A 174 5.23 -14.56 -15.09
C LEU A 174 6.56 -15.07 -14.53
N LYS A 175 7.22 -16.02 -15.21
CA LYS A 175 8.56 -16.47 -14.84
C LYS A 175 9.58 -15.33 -14.97
N ASN A 176 9.52 -14.53 -16.04
CA ASN A 176 10.41 -13.38 -16.20
C ASN A 176 10.21 -12.37 -15.06
N ILE A 177 8.95 -12.08 -14.69
CA ILE A 177 8.64 -11.24 -13.51
C ILE A 177 9.17 -11.88 -12.22
N HIS A 178 9.07 -13.20 -12.07
CA HIS A 178 9.58 -13.92 -10.90
C HIS A 178 11.11 -13.86 -10.78
N ASP A 179 11.83 -13.94 -11.89
CA ASP A 179 13.30 -13.89 -11.91
C ASP A 179 13.84 -12.46 -11.76
N ASP A 180 13.06 -11.45 -12.13
CA ASP A 180 13.49 -10.05 -12.20
C ASP A 180 13.42 -9.33 -10.84
N PRO A 181 14.54 -9.03 -10.15
CA PRO A 181 14.54 -8.54 -8.77
C PRO A 181 13.77 -7.23 -8.53
N HIS A 182 13.53 -6.44 -9.58
CA HIS A 182 12.90 -5.13 -9.40
C HIS A 182 11.39 -5.19 -9.16
N GLN A 183 10.73 -6.32 -9.50
CA GLN A 183 9.27 -6.43 -9.50
C GLN A 183 8.78 -7.82 -9.08
N PHE A 184 7.52 -7.93 -8.72
CA PHE A 184 6.87 -9.22 -8.53
C PHE A 184 5.36 -9.16 -8.77
N ALA A 185 4.80 -10.30 -9.15
CA ALA A 185 3.38 -10.49 -9.42
C ALA A 185 2.61 -10.83 -8.14
N VAL A 186 1.42 -10.28 -8.00
CA VAL A 186 0.57 -10.40 -6.82
C VAL A 186 -0.88 -10.63 -7.24
N LEU A 187 -1.58 -11.51 -6.53
CA LEU A 187 -3.03 -11.72 -6.65
C LEU A 187 -3.76 -11.09 -5.48
N GLY A 188 -4.86 -10.39 -5.78
CA GLY A 188 -5.79 -9.85 -4.79
C GLY A 188 -6.98 -10.76 -4.56
N TYR A 189 -7.33 -10.94 -3.28
CA TYR A 189 -8.46 -11.74 -2.85
C TYR A 189 -9.37 -10.95 -1.91
N PHE A 190 -10.68 -11.22 -1.99
CA PHE A 190 -11.62 -10.95 -0.91
C PHE A 190 -12.05 -12.30 -0.32
N ASN A 191 -11.75 -12.49 0.97
CA ASN A 191 -11.69 -13.80 1.61
C ASN A 191 -10.86 -14.76 0.74
N ASP A 192 -11.50 -15.79 0.20
CA ASP A 192 -10.89 -16.82 -0.64
C ASP A 192 -11.18 -16.62 -2.14
N THR A 193 -11.83 -15.51 -2.54
CA THR A 193 -12.18 -15.28 -3.94
C THR A 193 -11.17 -14.36 -4.64
N PRO A 194 -10.43 -14.85 -5.66
CA PRO A 194 -9.50 -14.02 -6.43
C PRO A 194 -10.27 -13.03 -7.30
N PHE A 195 -9.75 -11.80 -7.39
CA PHE A 195 -10.40 -10.76 -8.20
C PHE A 195 -9.49 -9.88 -9.04
N ALA A 196 -8.23 -9.72 -8.63
CA ALA A 196 -7.31 -8.77 -9.25
C ALA A 196 -5.89 -9.31 -9.34
N TYR A 197 -5.14 -8.77 -10.29
CA TYR A 197 -3.72 -8.99 -10.46
C TYR A 197 -2.99 -7.64 -10.36
N PHE A 198 -1.82 -7.67 -9.72
CA PHE A 198 -0.95 -6.52 -9.54
C PHE A 198 0.49 -6.88 -9.86
N GLU A 199 1.22 -5.90 -10.39
CA GLU A 199 2.69 -5.93 -10.45
C GLU A 199 3.17 -4.83 -9.54
N LEU A 200 3.96 -5.19 -8.52
CA LEU A 200 4.54 -4.23 -7.58
C LEU A 200 6.03 -4.16 -7.82
N TYR A 201 6.56 -2.95 -7.99
CA TYR A 201 7.93 -2.75 -8.47
C TYR A 201 8.66 -1.62 -7.75
N TRP A 202 9.99 -1.66 -7.83
CA TRP A 202 10.88 -0.57 -7.43
C TRP A 202 10.95 0.45 -8.56
N ALA A 203 10.37 1.62 -8.34
CA ALA A 203 10.20 2.63 -9.39
C ALA A 203 11.54 3.08 -9.99
N LYS A 204 12.62 3.09 -9.19
CA LYS A 204 13.96 3.50 -9.65
C LYS A 204 14.51 2.62 -10.76
N GLU A 205 14.23 1.32 -10.69
CA GLU A 205 14.65 0.31 -11.67
C GLU A 205 13.68 0.20 -12.85
N ASP A 206 12.44 0.66 -12.69
CA ASP A 206 11.44 0.68 -13.74
C ASP A 206 11.68 1.84 -14.75
N LYS A 207 11.14 1.69 -15.96
CA LYS A 207 11.20 2.74 -17.00
C LYS A 207 10.63 4.06 -16.50
N MET A 208 9.57 4.04 -15.70
CA MET A 208 8.98 5.24 -15.11
C MET A 208 9.98 6.02 -14.23
N GLY A 209 10.88 5.35 -13.53
CA GLY A 209 11.88 5.97 -12.66
C GLY A 209 12.81 6.94 -13.37
N GLN A 210 13.01 6.76 -14.67
CA GLN A 210 13.84 7.62 -15.51
C GLN A 210 13.20 8.98 -15.77
N HIS A 211 11.89 9.09 -15.54
CA HIS A 211 11.14 10.28 -15.87
C HIS A 211 10.98 11.24 -14.71
N TYR A 212 11.43 10.96 -13.48
CA TYR A 212 11.36 11.91 -12.37
C TYR A 212 12.55 11.76 -11.43
N ALA A 213 12.66 12.63 -10.42
CA ALA A 213 13.66 12.48 -9.37
C ALA A 213 13.28 11.33 -8.43
N CYS A 214 13.41 10.10 -8.92
CA CYS A 214 13.05 8.88 -8.21
C CYS A 214 13.99 8.64 -7.04
N LEU A 215 13.41 8.40 -5.86
CA LEU A 215 14.18 8.00 -4.69
C LEU A 215 14.50 6.51 -4.74
N ASP A 216 15.46 6.11 -3.91
CA ASP A 216 16.02 4.76 -3.87
C ASP A 216 14.99 3.67 -3.56
N PHE A 217 13.93 4.00 -2.83
CA PHE A 217 12.91 3.05 -2.36
C PHE A 217 11.50 3.42 -2.79
N ASP A 218 11.36 4.32 -3.78
CA ASP A 218 10.05 4.61 -4.36
C ASP A 218 9.47 3.34 -4.98
N ARG A 219 8.19 3.08 -4.73
CA ARG A 219 7.45 1.91 -5.21
C ARG A 219 6.41 2.33 -6.23
N GLY A 220 6.08 1.44 -7.15
CA GLY A 220 4.94 1.64 -8.02
C GLY A 220 4.20 0.34 -8.27
N ARG A 221 3.03 0.52 -8.90
CA ARG A 221 2.13 -0.60 -9.19
C ARG A 221 1.49 -0.52 -10.57
N HIS A 222 1.24 -1.69 -11.14
CA HIS A 222 0.23 -1.89 -12.17
C HIS A 222 -0.90 -2.75 -11.62
N SER A 223 -2.11 -2.55 -12.12
CA SER A 223 -3.30 -3.22 -11.56
C SER A 223 -4.33 -3.53 -12.64
N LEU A 224 -4.92 -4.71 -12.54
CA LEU A 224 -6.14 -5.08 -13.27
C LEU A 224 -7.11 -5.77 -12.33
N VAL A 225 -8.40 -5.53 -12.55
CA VAL A 225 -9.49 -6.31 -11.95
C VAL A 225 -9.98 -7.29 -13.01
N GLY A 226 -9.77 -8.58 -12.76
CA GLY A 226 -10.17 -9.66 -13.65
C GLY A 226 -11.58 -10.18 -13.37
N ASN A 227 -12.02 -10.16 -12.11
CA ASN A 227 -13.35 -10.63 -11.73
C ASN A 227 -14.35 -9.45 -11.64
N ASP A 228 -15.30 -9.41 -12.56
CA ASP A 228 -16.28 -8.32 -12.66
C ASP A 228 -17.17 -8.17 -11.41
N LYS A 229 -17.38 -9.25 -10.63
CA LYS A 229 -18.20 -9.21 -9.39
C LYS A 229 -17.60 -8.31 -8.32
N PHE A 230 -16.29 -8.05 -8.37
CA PHE A 230 -15.56 -7.24 -7.40
C PHE A 230 -15.24 -5.85 -7.93
N ARG A 231 -15.93 -5.43 -9.00
CA ARG A 231 -15.88 -4.06 -9.47
C ARG A 231 -16.86 -3.19 -8.67
N GLY A 232 -16.72 -1.89 -8.86
CA GLY A 232 -17.56 -0.89 -8.21
C GLY A 232 -16.84 -0.18 -7.06
N GLN A 233 -17.41 0.97 -6.68
CA GLN A 233 -16.79 1.92 -5.77
C GLN A 233 -16.41 1.31 -4.42
N TYR A 234 -17.30 0.55 -3.79
CA TYR A 234 -17.07 0.02 -2.44
C TYR A 234 -15.85 -0.91 -2.40
N ARG A 235 -15.65 -1.69 -3.47
CA ARG A 235 -14.52 -2.59 -3.63
C ARG A 235 -13.23 -1.82 -3.89
N VAL A 236 -13.26 -0.84 -4.79
CA VAL A 236 -12.11 0.04 -5.07
C VAL A 236 -11.67 0.81 -3.83
N MET A 237 -12.61 1.33 -3.04
CA MET A 237 -12.34 1.99 -1.76
C MET A 237 -11.67 1.07 -0.73
N ALA A 238 -11.82 -0.25 -0.86
CA ALA A 238 -11.19 -1.22 0.01
C ALA A 238 -9.78 -1.61 -0.45
N TRP A 239 -9.64 -2.06 -1.71
CA TRP A 239 -8.39 -2.67 -2.18
C TRP A 239 -7.31 -1.64 -2.55
N TRP A 240 -7.67 -0.53 -3.18
CA TRP A 240 -6.71 0.46 -3.70
C TRP A 240 -5.80 1.05 -2.60
N PRO A 241 -6.34 1.58 -1.48
CA PRO A 241 -5.49 2.08 -0.42
C PRO A 241 -4.78 0.95 0.32
N SER A 242 -5.30 -0.28 0.28
CA SER A 242 -4.64 -1.44 0.88
C SER A 242 -3.40 -1.88 0.13
N VAL A 243 -3.40 -1.83 -1.21
CA VAL A 243 -2.20 -2.12 -2.00
C VAL A 243 -1.12 -1.08 -1.73
N MET A 244 -1.48 0.21 -1.72
CA MET A 244 -0.54 1.28 -1.37
C MET A 244 -0.03 1.15 0.07
N HIS A 245 -0.90 0.75 0.99
CA HIS A 245 -0.53 0.49 2.37
C HIS A 245 0.50 -0.64 2.45
N TYR A 246 0.31 -1.74 1.71
CA TYR A 246 1.32 -2.79 1.60
C TYR A 246 2.65 -2.24 1.05
N GLU A 247 2.65 -1.51 -0.07
CA GLU A 247 3.86 -0.93 -0.65
C GLU A 247 4.65 -0.07 0.35
N PHE A 248 3.94 0.68 1.19
CA PHE A 248 4.53 1.50 2.23
C PHE A 248 5.04 0.71 3.43
N LEU A 249 4.40 -0.40 3.79
CA LEU A 249 4.81 -1.17 4.96
C LEU A 249 5.91 -2.17 4.64
N ASP A 250 5.91 -2.77 3.44
CA ASP A 250 6.84 -3.81 2.98
C ASP A 250 8.32 -3.38 3.15
N ASP A 251 8.63 -2.12 2.84
CA ASP A 251 9.89 -1.49 3.20
C ASP A 251 9.65 -0.11 3.83
N HIS A 252 10.06 0.04 5.09
CA HIS A 252 9.89 1.28 5.83
C HIS A 252 10.58 2.50 5.18
N ARG A 253 11.59 2.30 4.31
CA ARG A 253 12.29 3.36 3.58
C ARG A 253 11.52 3.87 2.36
N THR A 254 10.42 3.25 1.99
CA THR A 254 9.59 3.70 0.86
C THR A 254 8.96 5.05 1.16
N GLU A 255 9.52 6.10 0.59
CA GLU A 255 9.02 7.46 0.79
C GLU A 255 7.88 7.82 -0.16
N ASN A 256 7.81 7.22 -1.34
CA ASN A 256 6.72 7.49 -2.28
C ASN A 256 6.17 6.22 -2.93
N VAL A 257 4.86 6.27 -3.18
CA VAL A 257 4.17 5.37 -4.11
C VAL A 257 3.80 6.16 -5.35
N VAL A 258 4.11 5.60 -6.52
CA VAL A 258 3.91 6.23 -7.83
C VAL A 258 3.08 5.36 -8.75
N GLY A 259 2.54 5.98 -9.80
CA GLY A 259 1.84 5.31 -10.87
C GLY A 259 1.87 6.11 -12.16
N GLU A 260 1.61 5.43 -13.26
CA GLU A 260 1.62 6.02 -14.61
C GLU A 260 0.39 5.65 -15.44
N PRO A 261 -0.84 5.95 -14.95
CA PRO A 261 -2.05 5.73 -15.73
C PRO A 261 -2.03 6.53 -17.04
N ARG A 262 -2.70 6.00 -18.07
CA ARG A 262 -2.95 6.74 -19.31
C ARG A 262 -3.67 8.04 -18.98
N LEU A 263 -3.28 9.14 -19.62
CA LEU A 263 -3.87 10.47 -19.38
C LEU A 263 -5.38 10.49 -19.68
N SER A 264 -5.85 9.64 -20.60
CA SER A 264 -7.27 9.49 -20.94
C SER A 264 -8.07 8.59 -19.98
N SER A 265 -7.43 7.93 -19.02
CA SER A 265 -8.10 7.02 -18.08
C SER A 265 -8.75 7.78 -16.92
N GLU A 266 -9.83 8.51 -17.20
CA GLU A 266 -10.52 9.38 -16.23
C GLU A 266 -10.87 8.68 -14.91
N ASN A 267 -11.43 7.47 -14.97
CA ASN A 267 -11.81 6.71 -13.78
C ASN A 267 -10.60 6.36 -12.90
N VAL A 268 -9.49 5.95 -13.51
CA VAL A 268 -8.26 5.63 -12.78
C VAL A 268 -7.71 6.89 -12.12
N LEU A 269 -7.57 7.98 -12.88
CA LEU A 269 -7.11 9.26 -12.37
C LEU A 269 -7.97 9.79 -11.23
N LYS A 270 -9.29 9.62 -11.32
CA LYS A 270 -10.23 9.97 -10.26
C LYS A 270 -9.90 9.23 -8.96
N TYR A 271 -9.68 7.92 -9.03
CA TYR A 271 -9.31 7.12 -7.87
C TYR A 271 -7.93 7.49 -7.33
N GLU A 272 -6.94 7.70 -8.18
CA GLU A 272 -5.61 8.17 -7.73
C GLU A 272 -5.72 9.46 -6.90
N MET A 273 -6.51 10.43 -7.38
CA MET A 273 -6.76 11.67 -6.65
C MET A 273 -7.53 11.44 -5.34
N ILE A 274 -8.55 10.58 -5.32
CA ILE A 274 -9.30 10.25 -4.10
C ILE A 274 -8.37 9.72 -3.01
N PHE A 275 -7.46 8.80 -3.36
CA PHE A 275 -6.52 8.20 -2.41
C PHE A 275 -5.31 9.08 -2.10
N GLY A 276 -5.31 10.33 -2.59
CA GLY A 276 -4.35 11.36 -2.20
C GLY A 276 -3.14 11.48 -3.10
N LEU A 277 -3.04 10.69 -4.17
CA LEU A 277 -2.01 10.90 -5.18
C LEU A 277 -2.27 12.22 -5.90
N HIS A 278 -1.20 12.94 -6.18
CA HIS A 278 -1.24 14.13 -7.01
C HIS A 278 -0.63 13.81 -8.37
N GLN A 279 -1.09 14.51 -9.40
CA GLN A 279 -0.39 14.57 -10.67
C GLN A 279 0.92 15.33 -10.45
N ASP A 280 2.04 14.65 -10.63
CA ASP A 280 3.37 15.26 -10.61
C ASP A 280 3.64 15.93 -11.97
N LYS A 281 3.46 15.17 -13.07
CA LYS A 281 3.57 15.69 -14.45
C LYS A 281 3.02 14.73 -15.50
N TRP A 282 2.98 15.20 -16.74
CA TRP A 282 2.69 14.35 -17.90
C TRP A 282 3.97 13.80 -18.52
N MET A 283 3.86 12.61 -19.09
CA MET A 283 4.97 11.90 -19.74
C MET A 283 4.48 11.24 -21.02
N ASP A 284 5.31 11.27 -22.05
CA ASP A 284 5.07 10.51 -23.27
C ASP A 284 5.98 9.28 -23.26
N LEU A 285 5.38 8.10 -23.09
CA LEU A 285 6.02 6.81 -23.19
C LEU A 285 5.81 6.25 -24.59
N PRO A 286 6.66 5.32 -25.08
CA PRO A 286 6.56 4.80 -26.45
C PRO A 286 5.18 4.26 -26.85
N HIS A 287 4.38 3.81 -25.88
CA HIS A 287 3.09 3.16 -26.09
C HIS A 287 1.89 3.93 -25.49
N LYS A 288 2.11 5.05 -24.78
CA LYS A 288 1.05 5.86 -24.16
C LYS A 288 1.51 7.25 -23.74
N ARG A 289 0.58 8.20 -23.76
CA ARG A 289 0.69 9.44 -22.97
C ARG A 289 0.16 9.18 -21.57
N SER A 290 1.03 9.32 -20.57
CA SER A 290 0.79 9.00 -19.17
C SER A 290 0.68 10.24 -18.31
N ASN A 291 -0.02 10.09 -17.19
CA ASN A 291 0.05 10.99 -16.07
C ASN A 291 0.91 10.34 -14.96
N LEU A 292 2.06 10.92 -14.63
CA LEU A 292 2.81 10.49 -13.46
C LEU A 292 2.08 10.98 -12.22
N VAL A 293 1.57 10.04 -11.43
CA VAL A 293 0.93 10.32 -10.15
C VAL A 293 1.82 9.85 -9.01
N LYS A 294 1.79 10.59 -7.90
CA LYS A 294 2.69 10.36 -6.76
C LYS A 294 1.99 10.65 -5.44
N ILE A 295 2.30 9.90 -4.40
CA ILE A 295 1.96 10.23 -3.01
C ILE A 295 3.13 9.91 -2.10
N SER A 296 3.45 10.84 -1.19
CA SER A 296 4.44 10.60 -0.16
C SER A 296 3.86 9.78 0.99
N ARG A 297 4.74 9.06 1.70
CA ARG A 297 4.45 8.36 2.95
C ARG A 297 3.72 9.26 3.93
N GLU A 298 4.26 10.46 4.18
CA GLU A 298 3.69 11.45 5.10
C GLU A 298 2.24 11.76 4.73
N ARG A 299 1.98 12.09 3.46
CA ARG A 299 0.62 12.43 3.00
C ARG A 299 -0.33 11.25 3.12
N PHE A 300 0.09 10.05 2.72
CA PHE A 300 -0.75 8.85 2.81
C PHE A 300 -1.16 8.54 4.25
N PHE A 301 -0.22 8.59 5.19
CA PHE A 301 -0.52 8.31 6.60
C PHE A 301 -1.12 9.50 7.35
N GLN A 302 -1.05 10.72 6.82
CA GLN A 302 -1.84 11.84 7.35
C GLN A 302 -3.33 11.66 7.01
N ILE A 303 -3.66 11.32 5.76
CA ILE A 303 -5.07 11.16 5.36
C ILE A 303 -5.66 9.83 5.84
N CYS A 304 -4.83 8.78 5.95
CA CYS A 304 -5.21 7.36 6.15
C CYS A 304 -6.50 7.01 5.39
N PRO A 305 -6.43 6.77 4.06
CA PRO A 305 -7.60 6.74 3.19
C PRO A 305 -8.33 5.39 3.26
N PHE A 306 -8.65 4.96 4.48
CA PHE A 306 -9.24 3.66 4.82
C PHE A 306 -10.73 3.73 5.12
N ASN A 307 -11.35 4.90 4.99
CA ASN A 307 -12.79 5.08 5.16
C ASN A 307 -13.56 4.72 3.88
N GLN A 308 -14.23 3.57 3.89
CA GLN A 308 -15.08 3.16 2.76
C GLN A 308 -16.53 3.70 2.85
N GLY A 309 -16.97 4.15 4.03
CA GLY A 309 -18.37 4.56 4.25
C GLY A 309 -18.69 5.99 3.79
N LYS A 310 -17.72 6.90 3.88
CA LYS A 310 -17.85 8.30 3.43
C LYS A 310 -16.54 8.77 2.77
N PRO A 311 -16.22 8.28 1.57
CA PRO A 311 -14.97 8.62 0.88
C PRO A 311 -14.81 10.14 0.75
N ARG A 312 -13.66 10.62 1.20
CA ARG A 312 -13.23 12.01 1.05
C ARG A 312 -12.16 12.08 -0.03
N VAL A 313 -12.22 13.11 -0.87
CA VAL A 313 -11.22 13.28 -1.93
C VAL A 313 -9.92 13.79 -1.29
N ALA A 314 -8.83 13.02 -1.40
CA ALA A 314 -7.49 13.43 -1.00
C ALA A 314 -7.37 13.97 0.45
N GLY A 315 -8.16 13.43 1.38
CA GLY A 315 -8.22 13.89 2.78
C GLY A 315 -8.93 15.23 3.00
N THR A 316 -9.50 15.84 1.96
CA THR A 316 -10.27 17.10 2.06
C THR A 316 -11.65 16.88 2.69
N THR A 317 -12.39 17.95 2.94
CA THR A 317 -13.81 17.85 3.34
C THR A 317 -14.74 17.53 2.17
N PHE A 318 -14.24 17.53 0.93
CA PHE A 318 -15.04 17.23 -0.25
C PHE A 318 -15.41 15.74 -0.25
N GLY A 319 -16.72 15.49 -0.19
CA GLY A 319 -17.26 14.16 -0.38
C GLY A 319 -17.04 13.69 -1.81
N PHE A 320 -16.79 12.40 -1.96
CA PHE A 320 -16.92 11.75 -3.25
C PHE A 320 -18.39 11.37 -3.44
N GLU A 321 -19.15 12.23 -4.13
CA GLU A 321 -20.49 11.89 -4.60
C GLU A 321 -20.37 11.25 -5.99
N PRO A 322 -20.60 9.93 -6.10
CA PRO A 322 -20.59 9.27 -7.38
C PRO A 322 -21.86 9.67 -8.14
N LYS A 323 -21.72 10.08 -9.40
CA LYS A 323 -22.85 9.95 -10.33
C LYS A 323 -23.02 8.46 -10.60
N LEU A 324 -24.20 7.94 -10.26
CA LEU A 324 -24.66 6.59 -10.58
C LEU A 324 -24.65 6.34 -12.09
#